data_AF-A0A7W0LGD9-F1
#
_entry.id   AF-A0A7W0LGD9-F1
#
_cell.length_a   1.000
_cell.length_b   1.000
_cell.length_c   1.000
_cell.angle_alpha   90.00
_cell.angle_beta   90.00
_cell.angle_gamma   90.00
#
_symmetry.space_group_name_H-M   'P 1'
#
loop_
_entity.id
_entity.type
_entity.pdbx_description
1 polymer ?
#
loop_
_entity_poly.entity_id
_entity_poly.type
_entity_poly.pdbx_seq_one_letter_code
_entity_poly.pdbx_strand_id
1 'polypeptide(L)' 'MNRDELDGKTEQVKGKIKQAAGDLTDNESLHQEGVADEAAGDVQEGFGRGRRKVGDAIKDIGDRLKG' A
#
# COMPACT_ATOMS: atom_id res chain seq x y z
N MET A 1 -5.67 -10.92 1.90
CA MET A 1 -5.14 -9.69 1.29
C MET A 1 -5.88 -9.48 -0.02
N ASN A 2 -6.46 -8.30 -0.24
CA ASN A 2 -7.08 -7.95 -1.53
C ASN A 2 -5.99 -7.42 -2.49
N ARG A 3 -6.34 -7.32 -3.78
CA ARG A 3 -5.42 -6.90 -4.84
C ARG A 3 -4.75 -5.56 -4.54
N ASP A 4 -5.53 -4.60 -4.04
CA ASP A 4 -5.06 -3.25 -3.68
C ASP A 4 -3.96 -3.27 -2.60
N GLU A 5 -4.00 -4.22 -1.67
CA GLU A 5 -2.99 -4.37 -0.61
C GLU A 5 -1.69 -4.97 -1.13
N LEU A 6 -1.78 -5.76 -2.21
CA LEU A 6 -0.65 -6.41 -2.87
C LEU A 6 0.05 -5.45 -3.84
N ASP A 7 -0.74 -4.66 -4.56
CA ASP A 7 -0.26 -3.60 -5.44
C ASP A 7 0.46 -2.51 -4.62
N GLY A 8 -0.14 -2.05 -3.52
CA GLY A 8 0.50 -1.06 -2.64
C GLY A 8 1.83 -1.53 -2.03
N LYS A 9 1.95 -2.81 -1.66
CA LYS A 9 3.24 -3.38 -1.20
C LYS A 9 4.29 -3.43 -2.31
N THR A 10 3.86 -3.67 -3.54
CA THR A 10 4.76 -3.71 -4.70
C THR A 10 5.33 -2.32 -4.98
N GLU A 11 4.50 -1.28 -4.90
CA GLU A 11 4.90 0.13 -5.00
C GLU A 11 5.88 0.52 -3.89
N GLN A 12 5.62 0.12 -2.63
CA GLN A 12 6.56 0.33 -1.52
C GLN A 12 7.94 -0.29 -1.77
N VAL A 13 7.99 -1.55 -2.22
CA VAL A 13 9.26 -2.23 -2.51
C VAL A 13 9.99 -1.54 -3.66
N LYS A 14 9.28 -1.17 -4.72
CA LYS A 14 9.84 -0.44 -5.87
C LYS A 14 10.41 0.91 -5.43
N GLY A 15 9.69 1.64 -4.57
CA GLY A 15 10.13 2.90 -4.00
C GLY A 15 11.45 2.79 -3.25
N LYS A 16 11.57 1.79 -2.37
CA LYS A 16 12.80 1.51 -1.61
C LYS A 16 13.99 1.18 -2.49
N ILE A 17 13.75 0.40 -3.56
CA ILE A 17 14.80 0.07 -4.54
C ILE A 17 15.28 1.34 -5.25
N LYS A 18 14.36 2.22 -5.67
CA LYS A 18 14.71 3.48 -6.31
C LYS A 18 15.46 4.44 -5.37
N GLN A 19 15.05 4.56 -4.12
CA GLN A 19 15.77 5.33 -3.10
C GLN A 19 17.19 4.84 -2.94
N ALA A 20 17.38 3.54 -2.71
CA ALA A 20 18.70 2.95 -2.55
C ALA A 20 19.57 3.09 -3.81
N ALA A 21 18.97 2.94 -5.00
CA ALA A 21 19.68 3.15 -6.26
C ALA A 21 20.05 4.62 -6.49
N GLY A 22 19.18 5.56 -6.10
CA GLY A 22 19.44 6.99 -6.14
C GLY A 22 20.61 7.36 -5.23
N ASP A 23 20.59 6.89 -3.98
CA ASP A 23 21.67 7.12 -3.01
C ASP A 23 23.00 6.52 -3.48
N LEU A 24 22.97 5.33 -4.08
CA LEU A 24 24.18 4.67 -4.59
C LEU A 24 24.80 5.38 -5.81
N THR A 25 23.97 6.06 -6.61
CA THR A 25 24.39 6.70 -7.87
C THR A 25 24.46 8.22 -7.78
N ASP A 26 24.31 8.79 -6.58
CA ASP A 26 24.16 10.24 -6.35
C ASP A 26 23.08 10.88 -7.23
N ASN A 27 22.00 10.14 -7.51
CA ASN A 27 20.88 10.58 -8.35
C ASN A 27 19.68 10.96 -7.49
N GLU A 28 19.61 12.25 -7.17
CA GLU A 28 18.56 12.82 -6.31
C GLU A 28 17.15 12.65 -6.92
N SER A 29 17.00 12.77 -8.24
CA SER A 29 15.70 12.56 -8.91
C SER A 29 15.19 11.13 -8.74
N LEU A 30 16.08 10.14 -8.87
CA LEU A 30 15.73 8.73 -8.68
C LEU A 30 15.36 8.45 -7.22
N HIS A 31 16.05 9.07 -6.27
CA HIS A 31 15.68 8.98 -4.86
C HIS A 31 14.28 9.55 -4.61
N GLN A 32 14.00 10.75 -5.10
CA GLN A 32 12.70 11.41 -4.93
C GLN A 32 11.56 10.63 -5.58
N GLU A 33 11.76 10.05 -6.76
CA GLU A 33 10.79 9.12 -7.35
C GLU A 33 10.51 7.92 -6.45
N GLY A 34 11.54 7.38 -5.81
CA GLY A 34 11.39 6.27 -4.89
C GLY A 34 10.59 6.63 -3.63
N VAL A 35 10.76 7.84 -3.10
CA VAL A 35 9.95 8.36 -1.98
C VAL A 35 8.49 8.50 -2.39
N ALA A 36 8.23 9.00 -3.61
CA ALA A 36 6.87 9.15 -4.12
C ALA A 36 6.17 7.78 -4.33
N ASP A 37 6.87 6.81 -4.91
CA ASP A 37 6.36 5.45 -5.12
C ASP A 37 6.06 4.75 -3.76
N GLU A 38 6.91 4.93 -2.74
CA GLU A 38 6.67 4.38 -1.40
C GLU A 38 5.44 5.00 -0.73
N ALA A 39 5.33 6.33 -0.76
CA ALA A 39 4.19 7.04 -0.19
C ALA A 39 2.85 6.67 -0.88
N ALA A 40 2.87 6.48 -2.21
CA ALA A 40 1.69 6.05 -2.96
C ALA A 40 1.23 4.65 -2.51
N GLY A 41 2.17 3.72 -2.34
CA GLY A 41 1.89 2.37 -1.86
C GLY A 41 1.33 2.33 -0.44
N ASP A 42 1.82 3.18 0.47
CA ASP A 42 1.31 3.31 1.84
C ASP A 42 -0.14 3.82 1.86
N VAL A 43 -0.45 4.80 1.02
CA VAL A 43 -1.81 5.35 0.89
C VAL A 43 -2.77 4.30 0.34
N GLN A 44 -2.39 3.57 -0.71
CA GLN A 44 -3.20 2.48 -1.26
C GLN A 44 -3.44 1.37 -0.24
N GLU A 45 -2.40 0.97 0.51
CA GLU A 45 -2.52 -0.05 1.54
C GLU A 45 -3.47 0.38 2.67
N GLY A 46 -3.35 1.64 3.12
CA GLY A 46 -4.23 2.23 4.12
C GLY A 46 -5.69 2.26 3.67
N PHE A 47 -5.96 2.68 2.43
CA PHE A 47 -7.30 2.69 1.86
C PHE A 47 -7.88 1.27 1.73
N GLY A 48 -7.08 0.32 1.24
CA GLY A 48 -7.46 -1.09 1.14
C GLY A 48 -7.81 -1.70 2.51
N ARG A 49 -6.98 -1.46 3.54
CA ARG A 49 -7.26 -1.89 4.93
C ARG A 49 -8.56 -1.31 5.45
N GLY A 50 -8.83 -0.02 5.19
CA GLY A 50 -10.06 0.64 5.58
C GLY A 50 -11.30 -0.03 4.97
N ARG A 51 -11.29 -0.27 3.65
CA ARG A 51 -12.40 -0.95 2.97
C ARG A 51 -12.63 -2.36 3.49
N ARG A 52 -11.57 -3.13 3.76
CA ARG A 52 -11.71 -4.49 4.33
C ARG A 52 -12.35 -4.47 5.72
N LYS A 53 -11.88 -3.61 6.63
CA LYS A 53 -12.48 -3.48 7.97
C LYS A 53 -13.97 -3.15 7.93
N VAL A 54 -14.38 -2.26 7.03
CA VAL A 54 -15.80 -1.93 6.84
C VAL A 54 -16.58 -3.12 6.31
N GLY A 55 -16.03 -3.83 5.32
CA GLY A 55 -16.64 -5.05 4.78
C GLY A 55 -16.81 -6.15 5.84
N ASP A 56 -15.78 -6.38 6.64
CA ASP A 56 -15.78 -7.38 7.71
C ASP A 56 -16.83 -7.03 8.79
N ALA A 57 -16.91 -5.76 9.20
CA ALA A 57 -17.92 -5.31 10.16
C ALA A 57 -19.36 -5.50 9.65
N ILE A 58 -19.62 -5.20 8.37
CA ILE A 58 -20.94 -5.41 7.76
C ILE A 58 -21.28 -6.91 7.67
N LYS A 59 -20.28 -7.74 7.30
CA LYS A 59 -20.45 -9.18 7.20
C LYS A 59 -20.75 -9.82 8.57
N ASP A 60 -20.03 -9.42 9.61
CA ASP A 60 -20.27 -9.87 10.98
C ASP A 60 -21.68 -9.53 11.48
N ILE A 61 -22.21 -8.34 11.13
CA ILE A 61 -23.59 -7.96 11.46
C ILE A 61 -24.58 -8.84 10.68
N GLY A 62 -24.34 -9.02 9.37
CA GLY A 62 -25.18 -9.86 8.52
C GLY A 62 -25.26 -11.31 9.00
N ASP A 63 -24.13 -11.89 9.41
CA ASP A 63 -24.05 -13.26 9.91
C ASP A 63 -24.78 -13.42 11.26
N ARG A 64 -24.75 -12.40 12.14
CA ARG A 64 -25.53 -12.40 13.40
C ARG A 64 -27.03 -12.29 13.21
N LEU A 65 -27.50 -11.61 12.17
CA LEU A 65 -28.93 -11.45 11.87
C LEU A 65 -29.52 -12.65 11.13
N LYS A 66 -28.68 -13.48 10.50
CA LYS A 66 -29.08 -14.72 9.82
C LYS A 66 -29.17 -15.93 10.74
N GLY A 67 -28.65 -15.82 11.97
CA GLY A 67 -28.68 -16.85 13.00
C GLY A 67 -29.93 -16.82 13.87
#